data_AF-A0A085EWN9-F1
#
_entry.id   AF-A0A085EWN9-F1
#
_cell.length_a   1.000
_cell.length_b   1.000
_cell.length_c   1.000
_cell.angle_alpha   90.00
_cell.angle_beta   90.00
_cell.angle_gamma   90.00
#
_symmetry.space_group_name_H-M   'P 1'
#
loop_
_entity.id
_entity.type
_entity.pdbx_description
1 polymer ?
#
loop_
_entity_poly.entity_id
_entity_poly.type
_entity_poly.pdbx_seq_one_letter_code
_entity_poly.pdbx_strand_id
1 'polypeptide(L)' 'MPRSYSTPSFPRSRRTSQPARAEQAPLQGVWQRYERALKLGDAEALAGNRIEAERYYQLAEHYLRSVNGRAA' A
#
# COMPACT_ATOMS: atom_id res chain seq x y z
N MET A 1 -18.30 -48.75 -13.80
CA MET A 1 -17.07 -47.97 -14.02
C MET A 1 -17.33 -46.49 -13.68
N PRO A 2 -17.11 -46.00 -12.44
CA PRO A 2 -17.13 -44.57 -12.17
C PRO A 2 -15.72 -43.98 -12.23
N ARG A 3 -15.57 -42.88 -12.99
CA ARG A 3 -14.33 -42.10 -13.11
C ARG A 3 -14.16 -41.21 -11.88
N SER A 4 -13.17 -41.53 -11.06
CA SER A 4 -12.69 -40.69 -9.97
C SER A 4 -11.98 -39.46 -10.54
N TYR A 5 -12.52 -38.27 -10.28
CA TYR A 5 -11.80 -37.01 -10.53
C TYR A 5 -11.09 -36.62 -9.23
N SER A 6 -9.77 -36.79 -9.23
CA SER A 6 -8.88 -36.39 -8.15
C SER A 6 -8.65 -34.88 -8.23
N THR A 7 -9.19 -34.12 -7.28
CA THR A 7 -8.92 -32.68 -7.13
C THR A 7 -7.56 -32.48 -6.45
N PRO A 8 -6.60 -31.75 -7.05
CA PRO A 8 -5.37 -31.42 -6.35
C PRO A 8 -5.66 -30.36 -5.28
N SER A 9 -5.46 -30.74 -4.02
CA SER A 9 -5.46 -29.83 -2.87
C SER A 9 -4.16 -29.05 -2.87
N PHE A 10 -4.20 -27.78 -3.26
CA PHE A 10 -3.05 -26.89 -3.17
C PHE A 10 -2.82 -26.51 -1.69
N PRO A 11 -1.60 -26.71 -1.13
CA PRO A 11 -1.32 -26.24 0.21
C PRO A 11 -1.33 -24.71 0.19
N ARG A 12 -2.37 -24.12 0.81
CA ARG A 12 -2.47 -22.68 1.06
C ARG A 12 -1.25 -22.29 1.90
N SER A 13 -0.27 -21.70 1.24
CA SER A 13 0.98 -21.23 1.80
C SER A 13 0.67 -20.44 3.08
N ARG A 14 1.12 -20.99 4.21
CA ARG A 14 0.91 -20.43 5.54
C ARG A 14 1.52 -19.03 5.53
N ARG A 15 0.66 -18.02 5.66
CA ARG A 15 1.05 -16.65 5.97
C ARG A 15 2.10 -16.71 7.07
N THR A 16 3.31 -16.34 6.72
CA THR A 16 4.42 -16.09 7.63
C THR A 16 3.94 -15.07 8.65
N SER A 17 3.62 -15.54 9.85
CA SER A 17 3.52 -14.73 11.05
C SER A 17 4.91 -14.17 11.32
N GLN A 18 5.21 -12.99 10.76
CA GLN A 18 6.37 -12.21 11.18
C GLN A 18 6.00 -11.43 12.45
N PRO A 19 6.78 -11.55 13.53
CA PRO A 19 6.45 -10.99 14.82
C PRO A 19 6.80 -9.50 14.85
N ALA A 20 5.82 -8.65 15.20
CA ALA A 20 5.84 -7.36 15.93
C ALA A 20 6.95 -6.28 15.71
N ARG A 21 8.03 -6.54 14.97
CA ARG A 21 9.13 -5.59 14.71
C ARG A 21 9.02 -4.92 13.34
N ALA A 22 8.22 -5.49 12.44
CA ALA A 22 7.90 -4.92 11.14
C ALA A 22 6.76 -3.89 11.19
N GLU A 23 6.28 -3.47 12.38
CA GLU A 23 5.19 -2.50 12.50
C GLU A 23 5.66 -1.05 12.63
N GLN A 24 6.89 -0.81 13.11
CA GLN A 24 7.41 0.55 13.32
C GLN A 24 8.24 1.07 12.14
N ALA A 25 9.01 0.21 11.47
CA ALA A 25 9.75 0.54 10.25
C ALA A 25 8.86 0.99 9.06
N PRO A 26 7.67 0.40 8.79
CA PRO A 26 6.84 0.85 7.68
C PRO A 26 6.26 2.25 7.91
N LEU A 27 6.04 2.68 9.16
CA LEU A 27 5.45 3.99 9.43
C LEU A 27 6.37 5.11 8.97
N GLN A 28 7.67 5.05 9.27
CA GLN A 28 8.66 6.03 8.78
C GLN A 28 8.76 6.03 7.25
N GLY A 29 8.74 4.85 6.62
CA GLY A 29 8.74 4.74 5.16
C GLY A 29 7.47 5.28 4.51
N VAL A 30 6.32 5.19 5.18
CA VAL A 30 5.04 5.72 4.69
C VAL A 30 5.00 7.24 4.83
N TRP A 31 5.53 7.83 5.91
CA TRP A 31 5.70 9.27 6.04
C TRP A 31 6.60 9.86 4.95
N GLN A 32 7.72 9.21 4.64
CA GLN A 32 8.60 9.65 3.55
C GLN A 32 7.93 9.58 2.16
N ARG A 33 7.09 8.56 1.93
CA ARG A 33 6.29 8.43 0.70
C ARG A 33 5.18 9.48 0.61
N TYR A 34 4.57 9.82 1.74
CA TYR A 34 3.60 10.91 1.85
C TYR A 34 4.22 12.25 1.46
N GLU A 35 5.34 12.62 2.08
CA GLU A 35 6.02 13.89 1.77
C GLU A 35 6.46 13.97 0.31
N ARG A 36 6.95 12.85 -0.24
CA ARG A 36 7.32 12.77 -1.65
C ARG A 36 6.11 12.95 -2.57
N ALA A 37 4.98 12.35 -2.23
CA ALA A 37 3.75 12.51 -3.01
C ALA A 37 3.27 13.96 -3.00
N LEU A 38 3.35 14.66 -1.87
CA LEU A 38 3.05 16.10 -1.82
C LEU A 38 3.95 16.92 -2.74
N LYS A 39 5.26 16.72 -2.66
CA LYS A 39 6.23 17.45 -3.52
C LYS A 39 5.99 17.21 -5.01
N LEU A 40 5.61 15.99 -5.39
CA LEU A 40 5.25 15.67 -6.77
C LEU A 40 3.94 16.34 -7.18
N GLY A 41 2.92 16.30 -6.31
CA GLY A 41 1.65 16.99 -6.56
C GLY A 41 1.83 18.49 -6.76
N ASP A 42 2.64 19.13 -5.92
CA ASP A 42 2.95 20.56 -6.03
C ASP A 42 3.72 20.88 -7.31
N ALA A 43 4.69 20.04 -7.70
CA ALA A 43 5.43 20.21 -8.94
C ALA A 43 4.53 20.10 -10.18
N GLU A 44 3.62 19.11 -10.21
CA GLU A 44 2.65 18.96 -11.31
C GLU A 44 1.64 20.10 -11.34
N ALA A 45 1.20 20.60 -10.17
CA ALA A 45 0.30 21.74 -10.09
C ALA A 45 0.96 23.01 -10.66
N LEU A 46 2.23 23.24 -10.33
CA LEU A 46 3.02 24.35 -10.88
C LEU A 46 3.29 24.19 -12.38
N ALA A 47 3.43 22.95 -12.86
CA ALA A 47 3.54 22.64 -14.29
C ALA A 47 2.19 22.79 -15.05
N GLY A 48 1.08 23.03 -14.35
CA GLY A 48 -0.26 23.13 -14.92
C GLY A 48 -0.96 21.78 -15.14
N ASN A 49 -0.34 20.67 -14.73
CA ASN A 49 -0.87 19.32 -14.86
C ASN A 49 -1.81 18.99 -13.68
N ARG A 50 -2.97 19.66 -13.65
CA ARG A 50 -3.93 19.56 -12.53
C ARG A 50 -4.39 18.13 -12.23
N ILE A 51 -4.55 17.29 -13.25
CA ILE A 51 -5.00 15.89 -13.09
C ILE A 51 -3.94 15.05 -12.37
N GLU A 52 -2.67 15.18 -12.76
CA GLU A 52 -1.58 14.46 -12.10
C GLU A 52 -1.35 15.00 -10.68
N ALA A 53 -1.46 16.31 -10.48
CA ALA A 53 -1.40 16.90 -9.15
C ALA A 53 -2.45 16.28 -8.20
N GLU A 54 -3.70 16.20 -8.64
CA GLU A 54 -4.79 15.61 -7.86
C GLU A 54 -4.55 14.12 -7.57
N ARG A 55 -4.04 13.37 -8.56
CA ARG A 55 -3.65 11.97 -8.38
C ARG A 55 -2.59 11.82 -7.28
N TYR A 56 -1.57 12.69 -7.27
CA TYR A 56 -0.55 12.67 -6.22
C TYR A 56 -1.09 13.05 -4.84
N TYR A 57 -2.01 14.01 -4.77
CA TYR A 57 -2.66 14.36 -3.50
C TYR A 57 -3.51 13.21 -2.95
N GLN A 58 -4.30 12.53 -3.79
CA GLN A 58 -5.04 11.32 -3.38
C GLN A 58 -4.10 10.21 -2.89
N LEU A 59 -2.93 10.07 -3.53
CA LEU A 59 -1.90 9.12 -3.10
C LEU A 59 -1.32 9.48 -1.73
N ALA A 60 -1.10 10.77 -1.47
CA ALA A 60 -0.68 11.25 -0.15
C ALA A 60 -1.71 10.90 0.93
N GLU A 61 -3.01 11.14 0.67
CA GLU A 61 -4.07 10.74 1.60
C GLU A 61 -4.14 9.23 1.84
N HIS A 62 -3.89 8.42 0.81
CA HIS A 62 -3.84 6.97 0.94
C HIS A 62 -2.73 6.52 1.90
N TYR A 63 -1.55 7.13 1.81
CA TYR A 63 -0.46 6.87 2.75
C TYR A 63 -0.82 7.29 4.17
N LEU A 64 -1.43 8.46 4.35
CA LEU A 64 -1.89 8.93 5.66
C LEU A 64 -2.92 7.98 6.28
N ARG A 65 -3.92 7.52 5.50
CA ARG A 65 -4.90 6.52 5.95
C ARG A 65 -4.24 5.19 6.33
N SER A 66 -3.21 4.77 5.60
CA SER A 66 -2.48 3.53 5.89
C SER A 66 -1.65 3.60 7.18
N VAL A 67 -1.18 4.81 7.57
CA VAL A 67 -0.55 5.05 8.88
C VAL A 67 -1.60 4.97 9.99
N ASN A 68 -2.73 5.67 9.84
CA ASN A 68 -3.79 5.72 10.85
C ASN A 68 -4.50 4.38 11.04
N GLY A 69 -4.68 3.59 9.98
CA GLY A 69 -5.28 2.26 10.05
C GLY A 69 -4.39 1.19 10.68
N ARG A 70 -3.08 1.43 10.84
CA ARG A 70 -2.17 0.58 11.63
C ARG A 70 -2.11 0.96 13.11
N ALA A 71 -2.66 2.12 13.48
CA ALA A 71 -2.61 2.66 14.84
C ALA A 71 -3.90 2.38 15.66
N ALA A 72 -4.85 1.61 15.13
CA ALA A 72 -6.14 1.28 15.76
C ALA A 72 -6.23 -0.19 16.18
#